data_AF-A0A962RLA1-F1
#
_entry.id   AF-A0A962RLA1-F1
#
_cell.length_a   1.000
_cell.length_b   1.000
_cell.length_c   1.000
_cell.angle_alpha   90.00
_cell.angle_beta   90.00
_cell.angle_gamma   90.00
#
_symmetry.space_group_name_H-M   'P 1'
#
loop_
_entity.id
_entity.type
_entity.pdbx_description
1 polymer ?
#
loop_
_entity_poly.entity_id
_entity_poly.type
_entity_poly.pdbx_seq_one_letter_code
_entity_poly.pdbx_strand_id
1 'polypeptide(L)'
;IGYSLNDTIVVFDRIRENFRKLRRLSPTAVVNDAINQTLGRTVMTSTTTLLTMVALFVAGGDLIRNFSLAMIIGIAIGTYSSIFVASNIALQLGLSRQDLVRAEPEHEENAREERRRPG
;
A
#
# COMPACT_ATOMS: atom_id res chain seq x y z
N ILE A 1 -16.48 -5.48 25.50
CA ILE A 1 -15.34 -5.45 26.45
C ILE A 1 -14.41 -6.66 26.28
N GLY A 2 -14.90 -7.85 25.90
CA GLY A 2 -14.05 -9.04 25.68
C GLY A 2 -13.28 -9.14 24.36
N TYR A 3 -13.70 -8.46 23.28
CA TYR A 3 -13.06 -8.58 21.96
C TYR A 3 -11.90 -7.59 21.72
N SER A 4 -11.96 -6.37 22.27
CA SER A 4 -10.90 -5.37 22.00
C SER A 4 -9.57 -5.70 22.70
N LEU A 5 -9.62 -6.38 23.85
CA LEU A 5 -8.41 -6.83 24.54
C LEU A 5 -7.76 -7.98 23.76
N ASN A 6 -8.56 -8.90 23.22
CA ASN A 6 -8.08 -10.02 22.40
C ASN A 6 -7.43 -9.53 21.10
N ASP A 7 -8.04 -8.56 20.42
CA ASP A 7 -7.47 -7.97 19.20
C ASP A 7 -6.16 -7.22 19.50
N THR A 8 -6.09 -6.56 20.66
CA THR A 8 -4.87 -5.86 21.09
C THR A 8 -3.71 -6.85 21.28
N ILE A 9 -3.93 -7.99 21.94
CA ILE A 9 -2.89 -8.99 22.20
C ILE A 9 -2.38 -9.60 20.89
N VAL A 10 -3.28 -9.97 19.97
CA VAL A 10 -2.92 -10.58 18.67
C VAL A 10 -2.15 -9.58 17.80
N VAL A 11 -2.54 -8.30 17.81
CA VAL A 11 -1.85 -7.23 17.08
C VAL A 11 -0.44 -7.00 17.64
N PHE A 12 -0.28 -6.91 18.96
CA PHE A 12 1.04 -6.75 19.58
C PHE A 12 1.97 -7.94 19.34
N ASP A 13 1.44 -9.17 19.34
CA ASP A 13 2.23 -10.36 19.10
C ASP A 13 2.72 -10.43 17.64
N ARG A 14 1.85 -10.05 16.70
CA ARG A 14 2.17 -9.99 15.26
C ARG A 14 3.14 -8.87 14.91
N ILE A 15 3.12 -7.74 15.64
CA ILE A 15 4.15 -6.68 15.54
C ILE A 15 5.51 -7.23 15.96
N ARG A 16 5.56 -8.00 17.05
CA ARG A 16 6.80 -8.59 17.58
C ARG A 16 7.39 -9.65 16.64
N GLU A 17 6.55 -10.42 15.97
CA GLU A 17 6.98 -11.45 15.02
C GLU A 17 7.50 -10.86 13.71
N ASN A 18 6.85 -9.80 13.20
CA ASN A 18 7.24 -9.14 11.95
C ASN A 18 8.55 -8.37 12.05
N PHE A 19 8.90 -7.86 13.23
CA PHE A 19 10.18 -7.18 13.49
C PHE A 19 11.40 -8.08 13.22
N ARG A 20 11.21 -9.40 13.17
CA ARG A 20 12.30 -10.40 13.01
C ARG A 20 12.57 -10.83 11.56
N LYS A 21 11.74 -10.47 10.57
CA LYS A 21 11.68 -11.20 9.28
C LYS A 21 12.08 -10.46 7.99
N LEU A 22 12.16 -9.13 7.92
CA LEU A 22 12.30 -8.44 6.62
C LEU A 22 13.54 -7.53 6.55
N ARG A 23 14.58 -7.99 5.86
CA ARG A 23 15.90 -7.32 5.88
C ARG A 23 16.66 -7.18 4.56
N ARG A 24 16.10 -7.47 3.39
CA ARG A 24 16.94 -7.67 2.17
C ARG A 24 16.45 -7.08 0.84
N LEU A 25 15.80 -5.93 0.82
CA LEU A 25 15.47 -5.24 -0.44
C LEU A 25 15.74 -3.74 -0.35
N SER A 26 16.28 -3.16 -1.43
CA SER A 26 16.54 -1.72 -1.53
C SER A 26 15.23 -0.93 -1.34
N PRO A 27 15.18 0.13 -0.50
CA PRO A 27 13.96 0.86 -0.19
C PRO A 27 13.17 1.33 -1.41
N THR A 28 13.86 1.71 -2.48
CA THR A 28 13.27 2.13 -3.75
C THR A 28 12.56 1.00 -4.49
N ALA A 29 13.13 -0.19 -4.51
CA ALA A 29 12.51 -1.37 -5.12
C ALA A 29 11.28 -1.83 -4.32
N VAL A 30 11.33 -1.75 -2.98
CA VAL A 30 10.19 -2.08 -2.10
C VAL A 30 9.04 -1.10 -2.31
N VAL A 31 9.33 0.20 -2.37
CA VAL A 31 8.32 1.23 -2.63
C VAL A 31 7.72 1.08 -4.03
N ASN A 32 8.55 0.89 -5.06
CA ASN A 32 8.08 0.73 -6.43
C ASN A 32 7.19 -0.52 -6.59
N ASP A 33 7.57 -1.65 -5.96
CA ASP A 33 6.75 -2.86 -5.96
C ASP A 33 5.42 -2.66 -5.22
N ALA A 34 5.45 -2.01 -4.05
CA ALA A 34 4.25 -1.69 -3.30
C ALA A 34 3.30 -0.76 -4.09
N ILE A 35 3.84 0.29 -4.71
CA ILE A 35 3.07 1.22 -5.53
C ILE A 35 2.46 0.48 -6.73
N ASN A 36 3.21 -0.35 -7.44
CA ASN A 36 2.67 -1.11 -8.58
C ASN A 36 1.61 -2.13 -8.17
N GLN A 37 1.80 -2.87 -7.06
CA GLN A 37 0.79 -3.80 -6.56
C GLN A 37 -0.50 -3.09 -6.14
N THR A 38 -0.38 -1.96 -5.43
CA THR A 38 -1.54 -1.20 -4.98
C THR A 38 -2.23 -0.48 -6.14
N LEU A 39 -1.48 0.12 -7.07
CA LEU A 39 -2.03 0.75 -8.27
C LEU A 39 -2.79 -0.24 -9.14
N GLY A 40 -2.21 -1.40 -9.44
CA GLY A 40 -2.89 -2.43 -10.23
C GLY A 40 -4.22 -2.86 -9.59
N ARG A 41 -4.22 -3.07 -8.27
CA ARG A 41 -5.44 -3.39 -7.52
C ARG A 41 -6.45 -2.24 -7.53
N THR A 42 -6.01 -1.00 -7.32
CA THR A 42 -6.88 0.19 -7.31
C THR A 42 -7.52 0.42 -8.68
N VAL A 43 -6.76 0.28 -9.78
CA VAL A 43 -7.28 0.42 -11.15
C VAL A 43 -8.32 -0.68 -11.44
N MET A 44 -8.04 -1.93 -11.09
CA MET A 44 -9.01 -3.02 -11.30
C MET A 44 -10.30 -2.83 -10.50
N THR A 45 -10.20 -2.50 -9.20
CA THR A 45 -11.37 -2.29 -8.35
C THR A 45 -12.16 -1.06 -8.78
N SER A 46 -11.49 0.07 -9.07
CA SER A 46 -12.16 1.29 -9.53
C SER A 46 -12.88 1.07 -10.86
N THR A 47 -12.25 0.40 -11.83
CA THR A 47 -12.87 0.07 -13.13
C THR A 47 -14.10 -0.82 -12.96
N THR A 48 -14.01 -1.87 -12.14
CA THR A 48 -15.13 -2.77 -11.86
C THR A 48 -16.29 -2.05 -11.18
N THR A 49 -15.98 -1.15 -10.25
CA THR A 49 -16.98 -0.32 -9.58
C THR A 49 -17.61 0.68 -10.56
N LEU A 50 -16.81 1.27 -11.45
CA LEU A 50 -17.28 2.20 -12.48
C LEU A 50 -18.23 1.50 -13.44
N LEU A 51 -17.91 0.28 -13.89
CA LEU A 51 -18.79 -0.53 -14.74
C LEU A 51 -20.13 -0.80 -14.07
N THR A 52 -20.10 -1.18 -12.78
CA THR A 52 -21.33 -1.37 -11.98
C THR A 52 -22.15 -0.08 -11.89
N MET A 53 -21.50 1.06 -11.62
CA MET A 53 -22.19 2.35 -11.52
C MET A 53 -22.76 2.81 -12.86
N VAL A 54 -22.08 2.55 -13.98
CA VAL A 54 -22.59 2.83 -15.33
C VAL A 54 -23.82 1.97 -15.64
N ALA A 55 -23.79 0.69 -15.28
CA ALA A 55 -24.95 -0.19 -15.44
C ALA A 55 -26.15 0.33 -14.62
N LEU A 56 -25.93 0.76 -13.37
CA LEU A 56 -26.97 1.38 -12.53
C LEU A 56 -27.45 2.73 -13.07
N PHE A 57 -26.57 3.54 -13.66
CA PHE A 57 -26.95 4.81 -14.25
C PHE A 57 -27.87 4.64 -15.47
N VAL A 58 -27.63 3.61 -16.28
CA VAL A 58 -28.42 3.33 -17.49
C VAL A 58 -29.68 2.51 -17.18
N ALA A 59 -29.59 1.49 -16.32
CA ALA A 59 -30.67 0.54 -16.06
C ALA A 59 -31.43 0.78 -14.73
N GLY A 60 -30.94 1.65 -13.85
CA GLY A 60 -31.45 1.83 -12.49
C GLY A 60 -32.69 2.72 -12.34
N GLY A 61 -33.08 3.45 -13.39
CA GLY A 61 -34.20 4.39 -13.36
C GLY A 61 -33.92 5.69 -12.59
N ASP A 62 -34.88 6.62 -12.58
CA ASP A 62 -34.67 8.01 -12.14
C ASP A 62 -34.30 8.15 -10.66
N LEU A 63 -34.74 7.22 -9.80
CA LEU A 63 -34.50 7.27 -8.36
C LEU A 63 -33.01 7.21 -8.01
N ILE A 64 -32.24 6.36 -8.70
CA ILE A 64 -30.81 6.14 -8.42
C ILE A 64 -29.88 6.77 -9.45
N ARG A 65 -30.42 7.41 -10.49
CA ARG A 65 -29.64 8.01 -11.58
C ARG A 65 -28.74 9.16 -11.11
N ASN A 66 -29.27 10.07 -10.29
CA ASN A 66 -28.49 11.19 -9.77
C ASN A 66 -27.42 10.72 -8.77
N PHE A 67 -27.75 9.70 -7.97
CA PHE A 67 -26.81 9.10 -7.03
C PHE A 67 -25.66 8.39 -7.75
N SER A 68 -25.98 7.55 -8.75
CA SER A 68 -24.98 6.86 -9.56
C SER A 68 -24.10 7.83 -10.35
N LEU A 69 -24.66 8.94 -10.87
CA LEU A 69 -23.87 10.00 -11.50
C LEU A 69 -22.87 10.65 -10.53
N ALA A 70 -23.29 10.98 -9.30
CA ALA A 70 -22.39 11.51 -8.27
C ALA A 70 -21.27 10.50 -7.91
N MET A 71 -21.60 9.21 -7.81
CA MET A 71 -20.64 8.15 -7.54
C MET A 71 -19.64 7.96 -8.68
N ILE A 72 -20.08 8.02 -9.94
CA ILE A 72 -19.19 7.93 -11.12
C ILE A 72 -18.18 9.07 -11.10
N ILE A 73 -18.62 10.31 -10.88
CA ILE A 73 -17.74 11.47 -10.80
C ILE A 73 -16.75 11.34 -9.63
N GLY A 74 -17.25 10.95 -8.45
CA GLY A 74 -16.41 10.76 -7.26
C GLY A 74 -15.34 9.68 -7.46
N ILE A 75 -15.72 8.53 -8.04
CA ILE A 75 -14.78 7.43 -8.34
C ILE A 75 -13.77 7.88 -9.40
N ALA A 76 -14.18 8.59 -10.45
CA ALA A 76 -13.28 9.07 -11.49
C ALA A 76 -12.21 10.03 -10.91
N ILE A 77 -12.64 11.03 -10.13
CA ILE A 77 -11.73 11.98 -9.49
C ILE A 77 -10.84 11.28 -8.46
N GLY A 78 -11.41 10.42 -7.61
CA GLY A 78 -10.66 9.70 -6.57
C GLY A 78 -9.62 8.75 -7.15
N THR A 79 -9.95 8.04 -8.23
CA THR A 79 -9.03 7.14 -8.93
C THR A 79 -7.90 7.92 -9.59
N TYR A 80 -8.22 9.00 -10.32
CA TYR A 80 -7.21 9.85 -10.95
C TYR A 80 -6.27 10.49 -9.90
N SER A 81 -6.83 11.04 -8.83
CA SER A 81 -6.07 11.64 -7.72
C SER A 81 -5.15 10.63 -7.06
N SER A 82 -5.65 9.43 -6.74
CA SER A 82 -4.85 8.37 -6.12
C SER A 82 -3.68 7.92 -7.00
N ILE A 83 -3.91 7.74 -8.31
CA ILE A 83 -2.85 7.37 -9.26
C ILE A 83 -1.79 8.47 -9.36
N PHE A 84 -2.22 9.73 -9.44
CA PHE A 84 -1.30 10.86 -9.57
C PHE A 84 -0.48 11.08 -8.29
N VAL A 85 -1.09 10.97 -7.11
CA VAL A 85 -0.38 11.06 -5.82
C VAL A 85 0.61 9.91 -5.66
N ALA A 86 0.21 8.67 -5.98
CA ALA A 86 1.11 7.51 -5.92
C ALA A 86 2.29 7.66 -6.89
N SER A 87 2.05 8.15 -8.11
CA SER A 87 3.10 8.41 -9.10
C SER A 87 4.03 9.55 -8.67
N ASN A 88 3.50 10.62 -8.07
CA ASN A 88 4.30 11.71 -7.53
C ASN A 88 5.17 11.26 -6.36
N ILE A 89 4.65 10.43 -5.45
CA ILE A 89 5.44 9.84 -4.37
C ILE A 89 6.56 8.97 -4.94
N ALA A 90 6.27 8.16 -5.96
CA ALA A 90 7.28 7.36 -6.66
C ALA A 90 8.38 8.24 -7.29
N LEU A 91 8.00 9.37 -7.90
CA LEU A 91 8.94 10.33 -8.52
C LEU A 91 9.72 11.15 -7.49
N GLN A 92 9.07 11.58 -6.40
CA GLN A 92 9.70 12.34 -5.31
C GLN A 92 10.70 11.50 -4.52
N LEU A 93 10.47 10.19 -4.39
CA LEU A 93 11.44 9.25 -3.84
C LEU A 93 12.64 8.98 -4.79
N GLY A 94 12.65 9.61 -5.96
CA GLY A 94 13.84 9.83 -6.79
C GLY A 94 14.79 10.91 -6.25
N LEU A 95 14.48 11.59 -5.13
CA LEU A 95 15.37 12.53 -4.44
C LEU A 95 15.70 12.07 -3.01
N SER A 96 17.00 11.96 -2.79
CA SER A 96 17.76 11.86 -1.53
C SER A 96 17.60 10.59 -0.69
N ARG A 97 18.67 9.78 -0.73
CA ARG A 97 18.95 8.60 0.11
C ARG A 97 19.05 8.89 1.62
N GLN A 98 18.85 10.11 2.10
CA GLN A 98 19.27 10.50 3.46
C GLN A 98 18.18 10.36 4.54
N ASP A 99 16.89 10.27 4.19
CA ASP A 99 15.82 10.16 5.20
C ASP A 99 15.46 8.71 5.58
N LEU A 100 15.89 7.73 4.77
CA LEU A 100 15.60 6.31 5.01
C LEU A 100 16.80 5.53 5.60
N VAL A 101 17.97 6.17 5.75
CA VAL A 101 19.22 5.53 6.21
C VAL A 101 19.37 5.51 7.73
N ARG A 102 18.46 6.10 8.51
CA ARG A 102 18.51 6.00 9.99
C ARG A 102 17.81 4.76 10.59
N ALA A 103 17.41 3.78 9.78
CA ALA A 103 16.98 2.48 10.28
C ALA A 103 17.80 1.34 9.65
N GLU A 104 19.08 1.31 10.06
CA GLU A 104 20.02 0.18 10.14
C GLU A 104 20.43 -0.57 8.86
N PRO A 105 21.60 -0.20 8.29
CA PRO A 105 22.38 -1.09 7.44
C PRO A 105 23.44 -1.96 8.17
N GLU A 106 23.53 -1.98 9.52
CA GLU A 106 24.74 -2.55 10.16
C GLU A 106 24.63 -3.98 10.75
N HIS A 107 23.43 -4.51 11.01
CA HIS A 107 23.34 -5.78 11.77
C HIS A 107 23.46 -7.11 10.96
N GLU A 108 23.56 -7.11 9.62
CA GLU A 108 23.46 -8.36 8.79
C GLU A 108 24.80 -8.71 8.19
N GLU A 109 25.66 -7.71 8.03
CA GLU A 109 27.03 -7.85 7.55
C GLU A 109 27.92 -8.34 8.70
N ASN A 110 27.82 -7.73 9.90
CA ASN A 110 28.54 -8.17 11.10
C ASN A 110 28.21 -9.62 11.52
N ALA A 111 26.95 -10.04 11.39
CA ALA A 111 26.52 -11.41 11.72
C ALA A 111 27.00 -12.47 10.71
N ARG A 112 27.37 -12.05 9.48
CA ARG A 112 27.94 -12.93 8.45
C ARG A 112 29.45 -13.04 8.56
N GLU A 113 30.13 -12.01 9.08
CA GLU A 113 31.57 -12.02 9.31
C GLU A 113 31.96 -12.84 10.56
N GLU A 114 31.17 -12.79 11.64
CA GLU A 114 31.41 -13.61 12.85
C GLU A 114 31.27 -15.12 12.59
N ARG A 115 30.41 -15.53 11.64
CA ARG A 115 30.28 -16.94 11.23
C ARG A 115 31.42 -17.44 10.32
N ARG A 116 32.29 -16.55 9.85
CA ARG A 116 33.40 -16.87 8.93
C ARG A 116 34.78 -16.88 9.57
N ARG A 117 34.90 -16.63 10.89
CA ARG A 117 36.17 -16.81 11.60
C ARG A 117 36.33 -18.28 12.03
N PRO A 118 37.25 -19.05 11.43
CA PRO A 118 37.63 -20.35 11.99
C PRO A 118 38.43 -20.12 13.27
N GLY A 119 37.93 -20.68 14.38
CA GLY A 119 38.69 -20.91 15.60
C GLY A 119 39.12 -22.36 15.65
#